data_AF-A0A5D8YQI7-F1
#
_entry.id   AF-A0A5D8YQI7-F1
#
_cell.length_a   1.000
_cell.length_b   1.000
_cell.length_c   1.000
_cell.angle_alpha   90.00
_cell.angle_beta   90.00
_cell.angle_gamma   90.00
#
_symmetry.space_group_name_H-M   'P 1'
#
loop_
_entity.id
_entity.type
_entity.pdbx_description
1 polymer ?
#
loop_
_entity_poly.entity_id
_entity_poly.type
_entity_poly.pdbx_seq_one_letter_code
_entity_poly.pdbx_strand_id
1 'polypeptide(L)'
;MAKSTKVEKAKRIRTVQEWIMDDHNTVDIIRSAVARWDVSERQAERYYSEAFTLFKELTEKSIESKKAYYLQRKKKLIREMDPAFKKTPSGVRAINKVLDSMAKLDGIMIDKLEVTGKDGVPLSFPEVKVTVVHSDVPPFASNENEVDV
;
A
#
# COMPACT_ATOMS: atom_id res chain seq x y z
N MET A 1 -31.31 -22.72 -13.07
CA MET A 1 -29.88 -22.37 -13.03
C MET A 1 -29.22 -23.15 -11.89
N ALA A 2 -28.20 -23.97 -12.20
CA ALA A 2 -27.45 -24.71 -11.18
C ALA A 2 -26.70 -23.73 -10.25
N LYS A 3 -26.69 -24.00 -8.93
CA LYS A 3 -25.91 -23.20 -7.98
C LYS A 3 -24.43 -23.37 -8.30
N SER A 4 -23.74 -22.27 -8.63
CA SER A 4 -22.28 -22.29 -8.79
C SER A 4 -21.62 -22.83 -7.52
N THR A 5 -20.58 -23.63 -7.67
CA THR A 5 -19.81 -24.12 -6.52
C THR A 5 -19.16 -22.94 -5.78
N LYS A 6 -18.89 -23.10 -4.48
CA LYS A 6 -18.25 -22.03 -3.67
C LYS A 6 -16.93 -21.56 -4.28
N VAL A 7 -16.19 -22.48 -4.89
CA VAL A 7 -14.91 -22.23 -5.56
C VAL A 7 -15.08 -21.36 -6.81
N GLU A 8 -16.06 -21.67 -7.66
CA GLU A 8 -16.34 -20.86 -8.85
C GLU A 8 -16.80 -19.45 -8.48
N LYS A 9 -17.64 -19.32 -7.45
CA LYS A 9 -18.06 -18.01 -6.95
C LYS A 9 -16.84 -17.17 -6.56
N ALA A 10 -15.90 -17.74 -5.81
CA ALA A 10 -14.67 -17.05 -5.41
C ALA A 10 -13.81 -16.62 -6.62
N LYS A 11 -13.68 -17.48 -7.64
CA LYS A 11 -12.96 -17.15 -8.88
C LYS A 11 -13.60 -15.96 -9.60
N ARG A 12 -14.94 -15.95 -9.73
CA ARG A 12 -15.69 -14.87 -10.38
C ARG A 12 -15.49 -13.54 -9.64
N ILE A 13 -15.62 -13.55 -8.31
CA ILE A 13 -15.39 -12.36 -7.48
C ILE A 13 -13.98 -11.81 -7.68
N ARG A 14 -12.96 -12.66 -7.68
CA ARG A 14 -11.57 -12.24 -7.94
C ARG A 14 -11.40 -11.58 -9.31
N THR A 15 -12.01 -12.14 -10.35
CA THR A 15 -11.99 -11.53 -11.69
C THR A 15 -12.70 -10.17 -11.71
N VAL A 16 -13.81 -10.02 -10.98
CA VAL A 16 -14.46 -8.71 -10.83
C VAL A 16 -13.57 -7.72 -10.08
N GLN A 17 -12.83 -8.16 -9.06
CA GLN A 17 -11.84 -7.31 -8.39
C GLN A 17 -10.73 -6.84 -9.32
N GLU A 18 -10.24 -7.72 -10.20
CA GLU A 18 -9.25 -7.34 -11.24
C GLU A 18 -9.81 -6.23 -12.13
N TRP A 19 -11.06 -6.36 -12.58
CA TRP A 19 -11.72 -5.31 -13.37
C TRP A 19 -11.91 -3.98 -12.61
N ILE A 20 -12.19 -4.04 -11.31
CA ILE A 20 -12.26 -2.82 -10.47
C ILE A 20 -10.87 -2.15 -10.38
N MET A 21 -9.79 -2.93 -10.25
CA MET A 21 -8.42 -2.40 -10.17
C MET A 21 -7.93 -1.80 -11.50
N ASP A 22 -8.44 -2.32 -12.62
CA ASP A 22 -8.17 -1.82 -13.98
C ASP A 22 -9.07 -0.63 -14.38
N ASP A 23 -9.85 -0.09 -13.43
CA ASP A 23 -10.69 1.11 -13.59
C ASP A 23 -11.83 0.96 -14.61
N HIS A 24 -12.38 -0.26 -14.74
CA HIS A 24 -13.57 -0.49 -15.55
C HIS A 24 -14.82 0.13 -14.89
N ASN A 25 -15.71 0.70 -15.71
CA ASN A 25 -16.99 1.21 -15.26
C ASN A 25 -17.90 0.08 -14.75
N THR A 26 -18.64 0.32 -13.66
CA THR A 26 -19.58 -0.62 -13.03
C THR A 26 -20.57 -1.23 -14.02
N VAL A 27 -21.12 -0.42 -14.95
CA VAL A 27 -22.09 -0.91 -15.95
C VAL A 27 -21.45 -1.93 -16.89
N ASP A 28 -20.20 -1.69 -17.29
CA ASP A 28 -19.47 -2.58 -18.21
C ASP A 28 -19.02 -3.85 -17.51
N ILE A 29 -18.66 -3.77 -16.22
CA ILE A 29 -18.36 -4.91 -15.37
C ILE A 29 -19.60 -5.83 -15.26
N ILE A 30 -20.77 -5.26 -14.97
CA ILE A 30 -22.01 -6.02 -14.83
C ILE A 30 -22.37 -6.69 -16.16
N ARG A 31 -22.34 -5.95 -17.27
CA ARG A 31 -22.59 -6.51 -18.61
C ARG A 31 -21.61 -7.62 -18.97
N SER A 32 -20.34 -7.43 -18.67
CA SER A 32 -19.30 -8.43 -18.92
C SER A 32 -19.49 -9.68 -18.07
N ALA A 33 -19.91 -9.54 -16.80
CA ALA A 33 -20.22 -10.66 -15.92
C ALA A 33 -21.44 -11.46 -16.39
N VAL A 34 -22.51 -10.77 -16.80
CA VAL A 34 -23.73 -11.38 -17.38
C VAL A 34 -23.37 -12.16 -18.64
N ALA A 35 -22.65 -11.53 -19.58
CA ALA A 35 -22.28 -12.16 -20.85
C ALA A 35 -21.31 -13.34 -20.68
N ARG A 36 -20.35 -13.23 -19.75
CA ARG A 36 -19.29 -14.24 -19.58
C ARG A 36 -19.73 -15.46 -18.78
N TRP A 37 -20.64 -15.30 -17.84
CA TRP A 37 -21.02 -16.36 -16.89
C TRP A 37 -22.48 -16.78 -16.97
N ASP A 38 -23.25 -16.19 -17.89
CA ASP A 38 -24.68 -16.45 -18.09
C ASP A 38 -25.46 -16.36 -16.77
N VAL A 39 -25.22 -15.26 -16.04
CA VAL A 39 -25.87 -14.97 -14.76
C VAL A 39 -26.84 -13.80 -14.91
N SER A 40 -27.85 -13.74 -14.05
CA SER A 40 -28.73 -12.57 -14.01
C SER A 40 -27.97 -11.31 -13.59
N GLU A 41 -28.45 -10.16 -14.04
CA GLU A 41 -27.88 -8.85 -13.70
C GLU A 41 -27.78 -8.65 -12.18
N ARG A 42 -28.84 -9.01 -11.44
CA ARG A 42 -28.86 -9.00 -9.98
C ARG A 42 -27.75 -9.86 -9.35
N GLN A 43 -27.41 -10.99 -9.97
CA GLN A 43 -26.33 -11.85 -9.49
C GLN A 43 -24.95 -11.24 -9.80
N ALA A 44 -24.80 -10.59 -10.96
CA ALA A 44 -23.59 -9.86 -11.33
C ALA A 44 -23.37 -8.64 -10.41
N GLU A 45 -24.42 -7.89 -10.06
CA GLU A 45 -24.38 -6.81 -9.07
C GLU A 45 -23.92 -7.32 -7.70
N ARG A 46 -24.40 -8.51 -7.28
CA ARG A 46 -23.90 -9.13 -6.04
C ARG A 46 -22.43 -9.48 -6.11
N TYR A 47 -21.94 -9.99 -7.24
CA TYR A 47 -20.51 -10.25 -7.40
C TYR A 47 -19.69 -8.97 -7.34
N TYR A 48 -20.17 -7.89 -7.97
CA TYR A 48 -19.56 -6.58 -7.87
C TYR A 48 -19.54 -6.05 -6.44
N SER A 49 -20.67 -6.09 -5.73
CA SER A 49 -20.76 -5.64 -4.35
C SER A 49 -19.84 -6.43 -3.42
N GLU A 50 -19.83 -7.76 -3.52
CA GLU A 50 -18.92 -8.61 -2.74
C GLU A 50 -17.45 -8.36 -3.08
N ALA A 51 -17.12 -8.19 -4.37
CA ALA A 51 -15.77 -7.84 -4.82
C ALA A 51 -15.32 -6.48 -4.28
N PHE A 52 -16.20 -5.47 -4.34
CA PHE A 52 -15.96 -4.12 -3.87
C PHE A 52 -15.80 -4.06 -2.35
N THR A 53 -16.63 -4.77 -1.58
CA THR A 53 -16.48 -4.86 -0.12
C THR A 53 -15.17 -5.52 0.25
N LEU A 54 -14.82 -6.67 -0.36
CA LEU A 54 -13.54 -7.33 -0.11
C LEU A 54 -12.36 -6.45 -0.52
N PHE A 55 -12.49 -5.72 -1.64
CA PHE A 55 -11.49 -4.74 -2.05
C PHE A 55 -11.37 -3.63 -1.02
N LYS A 56 -12.48 -3.07 -0.55
CA LYS A 56 -12.51 -2.04 0.49
C LYS A 56 -11.90 -2.54 1.80
N GLU A 57 -12.23 -3.74 2.26
CA GLU A 57 -11.63 -4.37 3.44
C GLU A 57 -10.12 -4.61 3.26
N LEU A 58 -9.68 -4.96 2.05
CA LEU A 58 -8.26 -5.05 1.69
C LEU A 58 -7.56 -3.68 1.62
N THR A 59 -8.30 -2.62 1.31
CA THR A 59 -7.76 -1.26 1.05
C THR A 59 -7.87 -0.34 2.29
N GLU A 60 -8.80 -0.61 3.19
CA GLU A 60 -8.85 -0.11 4.57
C GLU A 60 -7.76 -0.76 5.43
N LYS A 61 -7.03 -1.76 4.92
CA LYS A 61 -5.78 -2.19 5.53
C LYS A 61 -4.82 -0.99 5.61
N SER A 62 -4.08 -0.97 6.73
CA SER A 62 -3.24 0.11 7.25
C SER A 62 -2.46 0.87 6.17
N ILE A 63 -2.06 2.11 6.48
CA ILE A 63 -1.11 2.91 5.68
C ILE A 63 0.06 2.05 5.18
N GLU A 64 0.50 1.06 5.97
CA GLU A 64 1.57 0.12 5.62
C GLU A 64 1.21 -0.81 4.46
N SER A 65 -0.04 -1.25 4.33
CA SER A 65 -0.49 -2.07 3.19
C SER A 65 -0.48 -1.27 1.89
N LYS A 66 -0.87 0.01 1.95
CA LYS A 66 -0.76 0.94 0.80
C LYS A 66 0.71 1.20 0.46
N LYS A 67 1.57 1.44 1.46
CA LYS A 67 3.02 1.56 1.26
C LYS A 67 3.58 0.32 0.57
N ALA A 68 3.24 -0.88 1.05
CA ALA A 68 3.66 -2.15 0.47
C ALA A 68 3.24 -2.30 -1.00
N TYR A 69 1.99 -1.97 -1.34
CA TYR A 69 1.50 -1.97 -2.72
C TYR A 69 2.31 -1.02 -3.62
N TYR A 70 2.52 0.23 -3.19
CA TYR A 70 3.29 1.21 -3.97
C TYR A 70 4.76 0.82 -4.11
N LEU A 71 5.38 0.23 -3.08
CA LEU A 71 6.74 -0.32 -3.15
C LEU A 71 6.82 -1.44 -4.19
N GLN A 72 5.85 -2.37 -4.20
CA GLN A 72 5.82 -3.45 -5.18
C GLN A 72 5.65 -2.92 -6.61
N ARG A 73 4.75 -1.95 -6.82
CA ARG A 73 4.53 -1.32 -8.13
C ARG A 73 5.80 -0.60 -8.63
N LYS A 74 6.50 0.12 -7.77
CA LYS A 74 7.76 0.80 -8.10
C LYS A 74 8.90 -0.19 -8.43
N LYS A 75 9.00 -1.31 -7.69
CA LYS A 75 9.93 -2.41 -8.01
C LYS A 75 9.62 -3.04 -9.37
N LYS A 76 8.33 -3.24 -9.68
CA LYS A 76 7.87 -3.74 -10.97
C LYS A 76 8.26 -2.80 -12.12
N LEU A 77 8.08 -1.49 -11.96
CA LEU A 77 8.49 -0.48 -12.96
C LEU A 77 9.98 -0.56 -13.29
N ILE A 78 10.85 -0.69 -12.28
CA ILE A 78 12.31 -0.86 -12.50
C ILE A 78 12.60 -2.17 -13.23
N ARG A 79 11.85 -3.24 -12.95
CA ARG A 79 12.02 -4.54 -13.62
C ARG A 79 11.63 -4.47 -15.10
N GLU A 80 10.49 -3.86 -15.41
CA GLU A 80 9.90 -3.77 -16.76
C GLU A 80 10.57 -2.73 -17.65
N MET A 81 11.36 -1.81 -17.10
CA MET A 81 12.14 -0.87 -17.90
C MET A 81 13.11 -1.60 -18.84
N ASP A 82 13.32 -1.05 -20.03
CA ASP A 82 14.22 -1.60 -21.04
C ASP A 82 15.65 -1.77 -20.49
N PRO A 83 16.25 -2.98 -20.55
CA PRO A 83 17.63 -3.24 -20.12
C PRO A 83 18.68 -2.32 -20.74
N ALA A 84 18.49 -1.90 -22.00
CA ALA A 84 19.41 -0.96 -22.66
C ALA A 84 19.34 0.42 -22.00
N PHE A 85 18.13 0.88 -21.69
CA PHE A 85 17.89 2.16 -21.07
C PHE A 85 18.39 2.22 -19.61
N LYS A 86 18.32 1.12 -18.86
CA LYS A 86 18.85 1.02 -17.47
C LYS A 86 20.32 1.38 -17.35
N LYS A 87 21.12 1.10 -18.37
CA LYS A 87 22.57 1.36 -18.39
C LYS A 87 22.91 2.80 -18.77
N THR A 88 21.94 3.55 -19.30
CA THR A 88 22.15 4.95 -19.67
C THR A 88 22.16 5.85 -18.44
N PRO A 89 22.89 6.98 -18.45
CA PRO A 89 22.85 7.95 -17.35
C PRO A 89 21.44 8.48 -17.07
N SER A 90 20.60 8.60 -18.11
CA SER A 90 19.20 9.03 -17.97
C SER A 90 18.34 7.97 -17.27
N GLY A 91 18.50 6.70 -17.64
CA GLY A 91 17.81 5.58 -17.00
C GLY A 91 18.23 5.39 -15.55
N VAL A 92 19.52 5.50 -15.23
CA VAL A 92 20.00 5.43 -13.84
C VAL A 92 19.40 6.56 -12.99
N ARG A 93 19.30 7.78 -13.51
CA ARG A 93 18.61 8.88 -12.81
C ARG A 93 17.14 8.58 -12.57
N ALA A 94 16.44 7.98 -13.54
CA ALA A 94 15.06 7.59 -13.39
C ALA A 94 14.90 6.50 -12.30
N ILE A 95 15.78 5.50 -12.27
CA ILE A 95 15.83 4.48 -11.21
C ILE A 95 16.03 5.14 -9.85
N ASN A 96 17.01 6.03 -9.73
CA ASN A 96 17.30 6.72 -8.47
C ASN A 96 16.10 7.54 -7.98
N LYS A 97 15.41 8.26 -8.86
CA LYS A 97 14.15 8.95 -8.49
C LYS A 97 13.07 8.00 -7.97
N VAL A 98 12.96 6.81 -8.57
CA VAL A 98 12.02 5.78 -8.10
C VAL A 98 12.46 5.26 -6.73
N LEU A 99 13.75 4.98 -6.52
CA LEU A 99 14.29 4.53 -5.24
C LEU A 99 14.14 5.60 -4.13
N ASP A 100 14.41 6.87 -4.43
CA ASP A 100 14.21 7.98 -3.50
C ASP A 100 12.74 8.08 -3.09
N SER A 101 11.82 7.93 -4.05
CA SER A 101 10.39 7.91 -3.75
C SER A 101 9.97 6.69 -2.92
N MET A 102 10.68 5.57 -3.00
CA MET A 102 10.47 4.41 -2.12
C MET A 102 10.98 4.72 -0.71
N ALA A 103 12.17 5.32 -0.58
CA ALA A 103 12.73 5.73 0.71
C ALA A 103 11.87 6.77 1.44
N LYS A 104 11.22 7.68 0.69
CA LYS A 104 10.21 8.62 1.23
C LYS A 104 8.96 7.91 1.75
N LEU A 105 8.48 6.87 1.05
CA LEU A 105 7.33 6.07 1.50
C LEU A 105 7.66 5.28 2.77
N ASP A 106 8.89 4.77 2.88
CA ASP A 106 9.39 4.08 4.08
C ASP A 106 9.69 5.05 5.23
N GLY A 107 9.65 6.36 5.00
CA GLY A 107 9.95 7.38 6.01
C GLY A 107 11.44 7.51 6.34
N ILE A 108 12.31 6.85 5.57
CA ILE A 108 13.78 6.93 5.72
C ILE A 108 14.27 8.31 5.25
N MET A 109 13.68 8.83 4.16
CA MET A 109 13.90 10.20 3.73
C MET A 109 12.71 11.07 4.14
N ILE A 110 12.95 12.05 4.99
CA ILE A 110 11.98 13.07 5.36
C ILE A 110 12.41 14.38 4.69
N ASP A 111 11.56 14.94 3.83
CA ASP A 111 11.80 16.27 3.28
C ASP A 111 11.69 17.29 4.41
N LYS A 112 12.76 18.06 4.64
CA LYS A 112 12.72 19.15 5.62
C LYS A 112 11.70 20.20 5.16
N LEU A 113 10.61 20.33 5.89
CA LEU A 113 9.64 21.40 5.66
C LEU A 113 10.07 22.63 6.46
N GLU A 114 10.54 23.66 5.77
CA GLU A 114 10.78 24.98 6.38
C GLU A 114 9.52 25.83 6.20
N VAL A 115 8.87 26.18 7.31
CA VAL A 115 7.69 27.05 7.30
C VAL A 115 8.15 28.49 7.46
N THR A 116 8.15 29.23 6.35
CA THR A 116 8.40 30.68 6.33
C THR A 116 7.09 31.46 6.39
N GLY A 117 7.09 32.58 7.13
CA GLY A 117 5.97 33.53 7.15
C GLY A 117 5.80 34.28 5.82
N LYS A 118 4.74 35.09 5.70
CA LYS A 118 4.45 35.91 4.50
C LYS A 118 5.61 36.81 4.05
N ASP A 119 6.50 37.17 4.98
CA ASP A 119 7.64 38.06 4.74
C ASP A 119 8.96 37.30 4.44
N GLY A 120 8.90 35.98 4.25
CA GLY A 120 10.09 35.14 3.98
C GLY A 120 10.96 34.89 5.22
N VAL A 121 10.57 35.42 6.38
CA VAL A 121 11.26 35.20 7.66
C VAL A 121 10.81 33.84 8.25
N PRO A 122 11.74 33.01 8.77
CA PRO A 122 11.37 31.79 9.47
C PRO A 122 10.48 32.10 10.67
N LEU A 123 9.36 31.39 10.81
CA LEU A 123 8.53 31.52 12.00
C LEU A 123 9.29 30.90 13.18
N SER A 124 9.65 31.73 14.16
CA SER A 124 10.18 31.26 15.44
C SER A 124 9.05 30.57 16.19
N PHE A 125 9.05 29.23 16.19
CA PHE A 125 8.17 28.48 17.08
C PHE A 125 8.74 28.59 18.50
N PRO A 126 7.90 28.77 19.54
CA PRO A 126 8.38 28.65 20.92
C PRO A 126 8.93 27.23 21.11
N GLU A 127 10.12 27.12 21.70
CA GLU A 127 10.79 25.84 21.96
C GLU A 127 9.81 24.84 22.60
N VAL A 128 9.43 23.82 21.84
CA VAL A 128 8.71 22.67 22.40
C VAL A 128 9.74 21.88 23.19
N LYS A 129 9.80 22.09 24.50
CA LYS A 129 10.54 21.25 25.42
C LYS A 129 9.92 19.84 25.38
N VAL A 130 10.52 18.96 24.60
CA VAL A 130 10.21 17.53 24.64
C VAL A 130 10.84 16.99 25.92
N THR A 131 10.05 16.92 26.99
CA THR A 131 10.46 16.22 28.21
C THR A 131 10.40 14.73 27.93
N VAL A 132 11.56 14.13 27.64
CA VAL A 132 11.69 12.67 27.56
C VAL A 132 11.57 12.13 28.98
N VAL A 133 10.36 11.74 29.38
CA VAL A 133 10.13 10.98 30.60
C VAL A 133 10.73 9.61 30.38
N HIS A 134 11.94 9.39 30.91
CA HIS A 134 12.46 8.04 31.09
C HIS A 134 11.56 7.40 32.13
N SER A 135 10.65 6.53 31.71
CA SER A 135 10.01 5.60 32.64
C SER A 135 11.13 4.72 33.19
N ASP A 136 11.43 4.86 34.47
CA ASP A 136 12.35 3.97 35.18
C ASP A 136 11.88 2.53 35.00
N VAL A 137 12.49 1.82 34.06
CA VAL A 137 12.41 0.37 34.00
C VAL A 137 13.26 -0.11 35.17
N PRO A 138 12.70 -0.77 36.19
CA PRO A 138 13.49 -1.30 37.29
C PRO A 138 14.56 -2.24 36.70
N PRO A 139 15.81 -2.17 37.18
CA PRO A 139 16.87 -3.03 36.70
C PRO A 139 16.41 -4.48 36.88
N PHE A 140 16.45 -5.24 35.78
CA PHE A 140 16.32 -6.69 35.82
C PHE A 140 17.24 -7.20 36.94
N ALA A 141 16.65 -7.78 37.98
CA ALA A 141 17.38 -8.44 39.03
C ALA A 141 18.24 -9.54 38.39
N SER A 142 19.54 -9.31 38.36
CA SER A 142 20.53 -10.33 38.07
C SER A 142 20.46 -11.34 39.21
N ASN A 143 19.79 -12.47 38.96
CA ASN A 143 19.95 -13.65 39.79
C ASN A 143 21.41 -14.14 39.63
N GLU A 144 22.24 -13.77 40.59
CA GLU A 144 23.50 -14.44 40.86
C GLU A 144 23.17 -15.87 41.33
N ASN A 145 23.24 -16.83 40.42
CA ASN A 145 23.44 -18.23 40.80
C ASN A 145 24.94 -18.41 41.01
N GLU A 146 25.37 -18.31 42.28
CA GLU A 146 26.61 -18.90 42.76
C GLU A 146 26.60 -20.40 42.39
N VAL A 147 27.53 -20.79 41.54
CA VAL A 147 27.88 -22.19 41.29
C VAL A 147 29.06 -22.47 42.22
N ASP A 148 28.78 -23.11 43.35
CA ASP A 148 29.81 -23.70 44.20
C ASP A 148 30.50 -24.85 43.42
N VAL A 149 31.83 -24.79 43.40
CA VAL A 149 32.76 -25.81 42.87
C VAL A 149 33.19 -26.74 43.98
#